data_AF-A0A2K2TYE3-F1
#
_entry.id   AF-A0A2K2TYE3-F1
#
_cell.length_a   1.000
_cell.length_b   1.000
_cell.length_c   1.000
_cell.angle_alpha   90.00
_cell.angle_beta   90.00
_cell.angle_gamma   90.00
#
_symmetry.space_group_name_H-M   'P 1'
#
loop_
_entity.id
_entity.type
_entity.pdbx_description
1 polymer ?
#
loop_
_entity_poly.entity_id
_entity_poly.type
_entity_poly.pdbx_seq_one_letter_code
_entity_poly.pdbx_strand_id
1 'polypeptide(L)'
;MNEIEKLWQAKQRIEEATAGKQRLTIGFGGCLTVQVDQGCLAAIYLAMIKNRQSGMFHCDVKGYVRTFSGYRNGACMDQLTAELEAMASLVKELEQLEICIGEEELLTFCQELRSQEREKENQKKEEP
;
A
#
# COMPACT_ATOMS: atom_id res chain seq x y z
N MET A 1 10.96 -12.82 11.76
CA MET A 1 9.97 -11.75 11.61
C MET A 1 8.61 -12.43 11.54
N ASN A 2 7.67 -12.05 12.38
CA ASN A 2 6.31 -12.59 12.34
C ASN A 2 5.54 -11.98 11.14
N GLU A 3 4.38 -12.54 10.79
CA GLU A 3 3.63 -12.12 9.61
C GLU A 3 3.01 -10.72 9.75
N ILE A 4 2.67 -10.30 10.98
CA ILE A 4 2.20 -8.94 11.29
C ILE A 4 3.32 -7.91 11.09
N GLU A 5 4.55 -8.23 11.51
CA GLU A 5 5.76 -7.41 11.33
C GLU A 5 6.07 -7.23 9.84
N LYS A 6 5.89 -8.29 9.02
CA LYS A 6 6.00 -8.17 7.56
C LYS A 6 4.96 -7.19 6.99
N LEU A 7 3.72 -7.19 7.49
CA LEU A 7 2.70 -6.23 7.07
C LEU A 7 3.05 -4.80 7.49
N TRP A 8 3.55 -4.60 8.71
CA TRP A 8 4.04 -3.30 9.16
C TRP A 8 5.24 -2.82 8.33
N GLN A 9 6.16 -3.72 7.99
CA GLN A 9 7.28 -3.42 7.10
C GLN A 9 6.78 -3.06 5.69
N ALA A 10 5.83 -3.81 5.14
CA ALA A 10 5.23 -3.50 3.83
C ALA A 10 4.61 -2.09 3.84
N LYS A 11 3.82 -1.77 4.86
CA LYS A 11 3.28 -0.42 5.07
C LYS A 11 4.38 0.64 5.09
N GLN A 12 5.41 0.45 5.91
CA GLN A 12 6.51 1.40 6.05
C GLN A 12 7.25 1.60 4.73
N ARG A 13 7.58 0.52 4.00
CA ARG A 13 8.25 0.59 2.70
C ARG A 13 7.43 1.36 1.66
N ILE A 14 6.11 1.14 1.61
CA ILE A 14 5.20 1.89 0.73
C ILE A 14 5.28 3.39 1.04
N GLU A 15 5.22 3.76 2.32
CA GLU A 15 5.25 5.17 2.73
C GLU A 15 6.60 5.83 2.47
N GLU A 16 7.71 5.15 2.79
CA GLU A 16 9.06 5.67 2.59
C GLU A 16 9.40 5.85 1.11
N ALA A 17 9.21 4.79 0.31
CA ALA A 17 9.58 4.80 -1.10
C ALA A 17 8.71 5.74 -1.94
N THR A 18 7.52 6.12 -1.45
CA THR A 18 6.63 7.07 -2.12
C THR A 18 6.61 8.45 -1.47
N ALA A 19 7.47 8.70 -0.47
CA ALA A 19 7.48 9.92 0.34
C ALA A 19 6.07 10.27 0.89
N GLY A 20 5.31 9.25 1.30
CA GLY A 20 3.97 9.38 1.87
C GLY A 20 2.84 9.63 0.85
N LYS A 21 3.15 9.71 -0.45
CA LYS A 21 2.15 9.88 -1.51
C LYS A 21 1.26 8.64 -1.67
N GLN A 22 1.75 7.46 -1.28
CA GLN A 22 0.96 6.25 -1.19
C GLN A 22 1.03 5.71 0.23
N ARG A 23 -0.11 5.30 0.77
CA ARG A 23 -0.24 4.85 2.16
C ARG A 23 -1.14 3.63 2.23
N LEU A 24 -0.72 2.61 2.96
CA LEU A 24 -1.59 1.48 3.26
C LEU A 24 -2.59 1.90 4.35
N THR A 25 -3.87 1.79 4.04
CA THR A 25 -4.99 2.23 4.87
C THR A 25 -6.10 1.20 4.89
N ILE A 26 -7.13 1.46 5.70
CA ILE A 26 -8.37 0.69 5.64
C ILE A 26 -9.39 1.38 4.74
N GLY A 27 -9.79 0.67 3.68
CA GLY A 27 -10.78 1.11 2.71
C GLY A 27 -12.21 0.85 3.15
N PHE A 28 -13.15 1.26 2.28
CA PHE A 28 -14.56 0.98 2.48
C PHE A 28 -14.81 -0.54 2.56
N GLY A 29 -15.65 -0.97 3.49
CA GLY A 29 -15.87 -2.40 3.77
C GLY A 29 -14.82 -3.03 4.68
N GLY A 30 -13.83 -2.27 5.15
CA GLY A 30 -12.88 -2.72 6.15
C GLY A 30 -11.67 -3.50 5.62
N CYS A 31 -11.52 -3.58 4.30
CA CYS A 31 -10.41 -4.22 3.62
C CYS A 31 -9.17 -3.33 3.59
N LEU A 32 -7.98 -3.93 3.57
CA LEU A 32 -6.73 -3.21 3.29
C LEU A 32 -6.76 -2.64 1.87
N THR A 33 -6.34 -1.39 1.73
CA THR A 33 -6.21 -0.69 0.45
C THR A 33 -5.03 0.26 0.48
N VAL A 34 -4.52 0.63 -0.69
CA VAL A 34 -3.53 1.70 -0.81
C VAL A 34 -4.23 2.99 -1.19
N GLN A 35 -4.17 4.00 -0.31
CA GLN A 35 -4.55 5.37 -0.65
C GLN A 35 -3.43 6.00 -1.48
N VAL A 36 -3.79 6.64 -2.60
CA VAL A 36 -2.84 7.19 -3.57
C VAL A 36 -3.14 8.67 -3.80
N ASP A 37 -2.11 9.50 -3.71
CA ASP A 37 -2.20 10.93 -4.01
C ASP A 37 -2.53 11.16 -5.50
N GLN A 38 -3.28 12.23 -5.80
CA GLN A 38 -3.73 12.55 -7.15
C GLN A 38 -2.60 12.79 -8.14
N GLY A 39 -1.44 13.24 -7.65
CA GLY A 39 -0.26 13.47 -8.47
C GLY A 39 0.48 12.22 -8.95
N CYS A 40 0.22 11.04 -8.38
CA CYS A 40 0.95 9.82 -8.73
C CYS A 40 0.49 9.25 -10.07
N LEU A 41 1.44 9.03 -10.99
CA LEU A 41 1.18 8.40 -12.29
C LEU A 41 1.38 6.89 -12.25
N ALA A 42 2.13 6.38 -11.28
CA ALA A 42 2.23 4.95 -10.97
C ALA A 42 1.83 4.72 -9.50
N ALA A 43 1.23 3.56 -9.24
CA ALA A 43 0.74 3.23 -7.92
C ALA A 43 0.80 1.73 -7.62
N ILE A 44 0.70 1.40 -6.33
CA ILE A 44 0.66 0.03 -5.85
C ILE A 44 -0.76 -0.36 -5.48
N TYR A 45 -1.10 -1.57 -5.88
CA TYR A 45 -2.24 -2.32 -5.41
C TYR A 45 -1.73 -3.37 -4.42
N LEU A 46 -2.40 -3.48 -3.28
CA LEU A 46 -2.13 -4.49 -2.26
C LEU A 46 -3.45 -5.02 -1.76
N ALA A 47 -3.64 -6.34 -1.77
CA ALA A 47 -4.81 -7.00 -1.21
C ALA A 47 -4.45 -8.32 -0.53
N MET A 48 -5.22 -8.67 0.50
CA MET A 48 -5.10 -9.96 1.19
C MET A 48 -6.11 -10.94 0.60
N ILE A 49 -5.62 -12.01 -0.02
CA ILE A 49 -6.44 -12.98 -0.73
C ILE A 49 -6.49 -14.30 0.05
N LYS A 50 -7.71 -14.73 0.43
CA LYS A 50 -7.90 -15.98 1.18
C LYS A 50 -7.64 -17.19 0.28
N ASN A 51 -6.68 -18.02 0.63
CA ASN A 51 -6.52 -19.35 0.07
C ASN A 51 -7.60 -20.27 0.69
N ARG A 52 -8.51 -20.78 -0.15
CA ARG A 52 -9.63 -21.62 0.31
C ARG A 52 -9.20 -22.98 0.85
N GLN A 53 -8.04 -23.49 0.44
CA GLN A 53 -7.55 -24.80 0.88
C GLN A 53 -6.88 -24.73 2.24
N SER A 54 -5.98 -23.75 2.44
CA SER A 54 -5.27 -23.60 3.71
C SER A 54 -5.99 -22.72 4.73
N GLY A 55 -6.94 -21.89 4.29
CA GLY A 55 -7.60 -20.88 5.12
C GLY A 55 -6.77 -19.62 5.36
N MET A 56 -5.48 -19.62 4.97
CA MET A 56 -4.54 -18.51 5.14
C MET A 56 -4.77 -17.42 4.09
N PHE A 57 -4.38 -16.19 4.41
CA PHE A 57 -4.42 -15.05 3.49
C PHE A 57 -3.01 -14.78 2.95
N HIS A 58 -2.86 -14.73 1.63
CA HIS A 58 -1.62 -14.29 0.99
C HIS A 58 -1.76 -12.84 0.54
N CYS A 59 -0.67 -12.09 0.61
CA CYS A 59 -0.61 -10.74 0.08
C CYS A 59 -0.38 -10.77 -1.44
N ASP A 60 -1.33 -10.23 -2.21
CA ASP A 60 -1.19 -9.99 -3.65
C ASP A 60 -0.80 -8.53 -3.86
N VAL A 61 0.38 -8.30 -4.42
CA VAL A 61 0.96 -6.97 -4.65
C VAL A 61 1.16 -6.76 -6.15
N LYS A 62 0.69 -5.63 -6.67
CA LYS A 62 0.80 -5.28 -8.09
C LYS A 62 1.11 -3.80 -8.27
N GLY A 63 1.88 -3.46 -9.29
CA GLY A 63 2.02 -2.09 -9.77
C GLY A 63 0.99 -1.78 -10.86
N TYR A 64 0.48 -0.56 -10.91
CA TYR A 64 -0.38 -0.10 -11.99
C TYR A 64 -0.14 1.37 -12.35
N VAL A 65 -0.50 1.74 -13.57
CA VAL A 65 -0.35 3.10 -14.10
C VAL A 65 -1.69 3.83 -14.06
N ARG A 66 -1.67 5.09 -13.63
CA ARG A 66 -2.81 6.01 -13.56
C ARG A 66 -2.67 7.07 -14.64
N THR A 67 -3.28 6.86 -15.81
CA THR A 67 -3.30 7.87 -16.88
C THR A 67 -4.72 8.40 -17.09
N PHE A 68 -4.95 9.66 -16.74
CA PHE A 68 -6.21 10.37 -17.04
C PHE A 68 -6.23 11.00 -18.45
N SER A 69 -5.07 11.11 -19.10
CA SER A 69 -4.91 11.33 -20.55
C SER A 69 -3.54 10.80 -21.00
N GLY A 70 -3.45 10.25 -22.21
CA GLY A 70 -2.23 9.63 -22.74
C GLY A 70 -1.20 10.62 -23.30
N TYR A 71 -1.52 11.91 -23.39
CA TYR A 71 -0.66 12.92 -24.01
C TYR A 71 0.22 13.60 -22.97
N ARG A 72 1.55 13.52 -23.15
CA ARG A 72 2.57 14.07 -22.25
C ARG A 72 3.72 14.68 -23.05
N ASN A 73 4.33 15.73 -22.52
CA ASN A 73 5.58 16.26 -23.08
C ASN A 73 6.78 15.39 -22.61
N GLY A 74 7.97 15.62 -23.18
CA GLY A 74 9.17 14.84 -22.85
C GLY A 74 9.50 14.83 -21.35
N ALA A 75 9.46 15.99 -20.69
CA ALA A 75 9.74 16.09 -19.26
C ALA A 75 8.77 15.24 -18.40
N CYS A 76 7.48 15.20 -18.76
CA CYS A 76 6.52 14.33 -18.09
C CYS A 76 6.77 12.83 -18.39
N MET A 77 7.31 12.49 -19.57
CA MET A 77 7.68 11.10 -19.90
C MET A 77 8.89 10.64 -19.07
N ASP A 78 9.88 11.50 -18.85
CA ASP A 78 11.03 11.20 -18.00
C ASP A 78 10.58 10.94 -16.55
N GLN A 79 9.70 11.80 -16.02
CA GLN A 79 9.13 11.62 -14.68
C GLN A 79 8.33 10.32 -14.55
N LEU A 80 7.47 10.01 -15.54
CA LEU A 80 6.70 8.77 -15.55
C LEU A 80 7.62 7.54 -15.55
N THR A 81 8.70 7.57 -16.35
CA THR A 81 9.65 6.46 -16.43
C THR A 81 10.33 6.23 -15.07
N ALA A 82 10.81 7.31 -14.43
CA ALA A 82 11.39 7.23 -13.10
C ALA A 82 10.40 6.72 -12.03
N GLU A 83 9.15 7.18 -12.07
CA GLU A 83 8.10 6.69 -11.17
C GLU A 83 7.82 5.19 -11.39
N LEU A 84 7.75 4.73 -12.64
CA LEU A 84 7.52 3.31 -12.95
C LEU A 84 8.69 2.43 -12.51
N GLU A 85 9.93 2.87 -12.69
CA GLU A 85 11.11 2.15 -12.22
C GLU A 85 11.11 2.01 -10.69
N ALA A 86 10.82 3.11 -9.97
CA ALA A 86 10.71 3.09 -8.52
C ALA A 86 9.59 2.13 -8.06
N MET A 87 8.42 2.18 -8.69
CA MET A 87 7.31 1.29 -8.35
C MET A 87 7.61 -0.18 -8.68
N ALA A 88 8.29 -0.45 -9.80
CA ALA A 88 8.70 -1.81 -10.15
C ALA A 88 9.70 -2.39 -9.13
N SER A 89 10.63 -1.57 -8.62
CA SER A 89 11.53 -1.98 -7.54
C SER A 89 10.76 -2.29 -6.26
N LEU A 90 9.86 -1.39 -5.87
CA LEU A 90 9.06 -1.53 -4.65
C LEU A 90 8.14 -2.75 -4.70
N VAL A 91 7.47 -3.02 -5.82
CA VAL A 91 6.63 -4.23 -5.98
C VAL A 91 7.47 -5.49 -5.77
N LYS A 92 8.66 -5.58 -6.37
CA LYS A 92 9.56 -6.73 -6.19
C LYS A 92 9.99 -6.90 -4.73
N GLU A 93 10.31 -5.81 -4.04
CA GLU A 93 10.65 -5.84 -2.60
C GLU A 93 9.47 -6.37 -1.76
N LEU A 94 8.26 -5.92 -2.05
CA LEU A 94 7.05 -6.35 -1.33
C LEU A 94 6.68 -7.80 -1.63
N GLU A 95 6.84 -8.26 -2.86
CA GLU A 95 6.65 -9.67 -3.25
C GLU A 95 7.62 -10.59 -2.48
N GLN A 96 8.86 -10.17 -2.28
CA GLN A 96 9.88 -10.91 -1.52
C GLN A 96 9.58 -11.05 -0.02
N LEU A 97 8.64 -10.27 0.53
CA LEU A 97 8.21 -10.45 1.92
C LEU A 97 7.41 -11.75 2.11
N GLU A 98 6.86 -12.31 1.02
CA GLU A 98 6.09 -13.57 1.01
C GLU A 98 5.10 -13.65 2.18
N ILE A 99 4.26 -12.62 2.30
CA ILE A 99 3.34 -12.46 3.43
C ILE A 99 2.21 -13.49 3.32
N CYS A 100 2.09 -14.34 4.34
CA CYS A 100 1.07 -15.37 4.44
C CYS A 100 0.58 -15.44 5.89
N ILE A 101 -0.58 -14.87 6.16
CA ILE A 101 -1.06 -14.55 7.51
C ILE A 101 -2.39 -15.23 7.83
N GLY A 102 -2.62 -15.55 9.10
CA GLY A 102 -3.90 -16.07 9.58
C GLY A 102 -5.00 -15.00 9.63
N GLU A 103 -6.27 -15.44 9.74
CA GLU A 103 -7.42 -14.52 9.81
C GLU A 103 -7.39 -13.65 11.07
N GLU A 104 -7.11 -14.24 12.24
CA GLU A 104 -7.05 -13.52 13.52
C GLU A 104 -5.91 -12.48 13.57
N GLU A 105 -4.74 -12.85 13.06
CA GLU A 105 -3.58 -11.97 12.96
C GLU A 105 -3.85 -10.79 12.00
N LEU A 106 -4.48 -11.08 10.85
CA LEU A 106 -4.88 -10.05 9.89
C LEU A 106 -5.92 -9.09 10.49
N LEU A 107 -6.88 -9.61 11.24
CA LEU A 107 -7.88 -8.80 11.95
C LEU A 107 -7.22 -7.89 13.00
N THR A 108 -6.26 -8.43 13.76
CA THR A 108 -5.46 -7.66 14.73
C THR A 108 -4.74 -6.50 14.05
N PHE A 109 -4.00 -6.78 12.96
CA PHE A 109 -3.32 -5.76 12.18
C PHE A 109 -4.29 -4.67 11.67
N CYS A 110 -5.44 -5.07 11.13
CA CYS A 110 -6.45 -4.12 10.65
C CYS A 110 -7.01 -3.24 11.77
N GLN A 111 -7.22 -3.77 12.97
CA GLN A 111 -7.72 -3.01 14.12
C GLN A 111 -6.68 -1.99 14.63
N GLU A 112 -5.41 -2.40 14.69
CA GLU A 112 -4.29 -1.53 15.05
C GLU A 112 -4.14 -0.38 14.04
N LEU A 113 -4.17 -0.71 12.74
CA LEU A 113 -4.08 0.28 11.66
C LEU A 113 -5.20 1.33 11.75
N ARG A 114 -6.47 0.91 11.96
CA ARG A 114 -7.59 1.84 12.15
C ARG A 114 -7.42 2.75 13.36
N SER A 115 -6.77 2.25 14.40
CA SER A 115 -6.55 3.03 15.63
C SER A 115 -5.50 4.11 15.39
N GLN A 116 -4.40 3.79 14.72
CA GLN A 116 -3.40 4.79 14.28
C GLN A 116 -3.99 5.83 13.32
N GLU A 117 -4.88 5.43 12.40
CA GLU A 117 -5.54 6.38 11.49
C GLU A 117 -6.43 7.37 12.24
N ARG A 118 -7.22 6.89 13.21
CA ARG A 118 -8.08 7.74 14.05
C ARG A 118 -7.28 8.72 14.91
N GLU A 119 -6.16 8.28 15.48
CA GLU A 119 -5.27 9.16 16.25
C GLU A 119 -4.71 10.30 15.39
N LYS A 120 -4.24 9.98 14.17
CA LYS A 120 -3.74 10.98 13.22
C LYS A 120 -4.83 11.97 12.78
N GLU A 121 -6.07 11.51 12.61
CA GLU A 121 -7.19 12.39 12.30
C GLU A 121 -7.56 13.33 13.45
N ASN A 122 -7.50 12.85 14.69
CA ASN A 122 -7.77 13.67 15.86
C ASN A 122 -6.69 14.74 16.06
N GLN A 123 -5.41 14.38 15.90
CA GLN A 123 -4.29 15.33 15.98
C GLN A 123 -4.40 16.45 14.93
N LYS A 124 -4.81 16.13 13.69
CA LYS A 124 -5.04 17.13 12.64
C LYS A 124 -6.20 18.09 12.91
N LYS A 125 -7.16 17.73 13.77
CA LYS A 125 -8.27 18.62 14.15
C LYS A 125 -7.90 19.54 15.31
N GLU A 126 -6.83 19.23 16.02
CA GLU A 126 -6.33 20.00 17.16
C GLU A 126 -5.22 21.01 16.77
N GLU A 127 -4.70 20.94 15.54
CA GLU A 127 -3.81 21.94 14.95
C GLU A 127 -4.62 23.13 14.38
N PRO A 128 -4.41 24.38 14.87
CA PRO A 128 -5.19 25.56 14.52
C PRO A 128 -4.95 26.13 13.12
#